data_AF-A0A2K8PSB6-F1
#
_entry.id   AF-A0A2K8PSB6-F1
#
_cell.length_a   1.000
_cell.length_b   1.000
_cell.length_c   1.000
_cell.angle_alpha   90.00
_cell.angle_beta   90.00
_cell.angle_gamma   90.00
#
_symmetry.space_group_name_H-M   'P 1'
#
loop_
_entity.id
_entity.type
_entity.pdbx_description
1 polymer ?
#
loop_
_entity_poly.entity_id
_entity_poly.type
_entity_poly.pdbx_seq_one_letter_code
_entity_poly.pdbx_strand_id
1 'polypeptide(L)' 'MKDPFGCDDPSLLAPGGAGDDRAAARRTVAAHATDPAELLLLLDMLGLHPDDDPPGPAR' A
#
# COMPACT_ATOMS: atom_id res chain seq x y z
N MET A 1 -14.35 -20.58 -25.11
CA MET A 1 -14.07 -19.14 -25.27
C MET A 1 -13.10 -18.77 -24.16
N LYS A 2 -11.87 -18.35 -24.48
CA LYS A 2 -10.86 -17.95 -23.48
C LYS A 2 -11.23 -16.53 -23.03
N ASP A 3 -11.46 -16.33 -21.74
CA ASP A 3 -11.79 -15.00 -21.20
C ASP A 3 -10.57 -14.07 -21.39
N PRO A 4 -10.70 -12.94 -22.09
CA PRO A 4 -9.58 -12.02 -22.35
C PRO A 4 -9.22 -11.14 -21.14
N PHE A 5 -10.02 -11.17 -20.08
CA PHE A 5 -9.81 -10.47 -18.81
C PHE A 5 -9.47 -11.41 -17.64
N GLY A 6 -9.43 -12.73 -17.90
CA GLY A 6 -9.03 -13.76 -16.96
C GLY A 6 -7.56 -13.60 -16.58
N CYS A 7 -7.32 -12.82 -15.53
CA CYS A 7 -6.03 -12.77 -14.87
C CYS A 7 -5.92 -13.99 -13.95
N ASP A 8 -5.68 -15.17 -14.53
CA ASP A 8 -5.42 -16.44 -13.84
C ASP A 8 -3.94 -16.55 -13.41
N ASP A 9 -3.34 -15.48 -12.89
CA ASP A 9 -2.00 -15.54 -12.33
C ASP A 9 -2.04 -15.46 -10.80
N PRO A 10 -2.05 -16.60 -10.10
CA PRO A 10 -2.03 -16.64 -8.64
C PRO A 10 -0.73 -16.08 -8.04
N SER A 11 0.32 -15.83 -8.84
CA SER A 11 1.54 -15.17 -8.37
C SER A 11 1.37 -13.65 -8.16
N LEU A 12 0.34 -13.03 -8.73
CA LEU A 12 -0.06 -11.65 -8.41
C LEU A 12 -0.78 -11.53 -7.06
N LEU A 13 -1.26 -12.65 -6.53
CA LEU A 13 -1.89 -12.75 -5.21
C LEU A 13 -0.89 -13.17 -4.12
N ALA A 14 0.38 -13.43 -4.49
CA ALA A 14 1.40 -13.66 -3.50
C ALA A 14 1.60 -12.36 -2.70
N PRO A 15 1.40 -12.35 -1.37
CA PRO A 15 1.66 -11.18 -0.54
C PRO A 15 3.17 -11.03 -0.41
N GLY A 16 3.80 -10.55 -1.48
CA GLY A 16 5.21 -10.19 -1.52
C GLY A 16 5.44 -8.92 -0.70
N GLY A 17 5.48 -9.04 0.62
CA GLY A 17 5.97 -7.98 1.51
C GLY A 17 5.06 -6.76 1.64
N ALA A 18 3.86 -6.94 2.22
CA ALA A 18 2.91 -5.84 2.50
C ALA A 18 3.51 -4.64 3.28
N GLY A 19 4.62 -4.84 4.01
CA GLY A 19 5.34 -3.77 4.70
C GLY A 19 6.13 -2.84 3.78
N ASP A 20 6.81 -3.38 2.75
CA ASP A 20 7.55 -2.56 1.76
C ASP A 20 6.59 -1.83 0.83
N ASP A 21 5.45 -2.47 0.49
CA ASP A 21 4.38 -1.87 -0.31
C ASP A 21 3.71 -0.69 0.40
N ARG A 22 3.46 -0.78 1.71
CA ARG A 22 2.92 0.33 2.50
C ARG A 22 3.89 1.51 2.58
N ALA A 23 5.18 1.26 2.79
CA ALA A 23 6.18 2.32 2.81
C ALA A 23 6.33 3.00 1.43
N ALA A 24 6.20 2.25 0.33
CA ALA A 24 6.15 2.82 -1.01
C ALA A 24 4.87 3.64 -1.22
N ALA A 25 3.70 3.14 -0.83
CA ALA A 25 2.43 3.84 -0.93
C ALA A 25 2.45 5.18 -0.17
N ARG A 26 2.95 5.20 1.07
CA ARG A 26 3.13 6.44 1.85
C ARG A 26 4.01 7.46 1.12
N ARG A 27 5.12 7.02 0.52
CA ARG A 27 6.02 7.89 -0.25
C ARG A 27 5.32 8.48 -1.48
N THR A 28 4.51 7.68 -2.18
CA THR A 28 3.70 8.16 -3.30
C THR A 28 2.69 9.21 -2.85
N VAL A 29 1.94 8.95 -1.78
CA VAL A 29 0.98 9.92 -1.23
C VAL A 29 1.68 11.23 -0.83
N ALA A 30 2.85 11.14 -0.17
CA ALA A 30 3.64 12.32 0.20
C ALA A 30 4.15 13.12 -1.01
N ALA A 31 4.45 12.47 -2.13
CA ALA A 31 4.87 13.15 -3.37
C ALA A 31 3.72 13.91 -4.05
N HIS A 32 2.47 13.57 -3.75
CA HIS A 32 1.27 14.16 -4.35
C HIS A 32 0.50 15.10 -3.42
N ALA A 33 0.76 15.06 -2.10
CA ALA A 33 0.16 15.98 -1.15
C ALA A 33 0.75 17.39 -1.30
N THR A 34 -0.13 18.38 -1.24
CA THR A 34 0.20 19.81 -1.39
C THR A 34 0.65 20.41 -0.06
N ASP A 35 0.12 19.91 1.05
CA ASP A 35 0.47 20.35 2.40
C ASP A 35 0.44 19.19 3.43
N PRO A 36 0.97 19.41 4.65
CA PRO A 36 1.00 18.37 5.67
C PRO A 36 -0.37 17.92 6.18
N ALA A 37 -1.39 18.78 6.16
CA ALA A 37 -2.73 18.43 6.62
C ALA A 37 -3.44 17.53 5.60
N GLU A 38 -3.29 17.82 4.31
CA GLU A 38 -3.75 16.99 3.21
C GLU A 38 -3.05 15.62 3.23
N LEU A 39 -1.74 15.58 3.46
CA LEU A 39 -1.01 14.32 3.62
C LEU A 39 -1.62 13.44 4.72
N LEU A 40 -1.87 14.00 5.90
CA LEU A 40 -2.46 13.26 7.01
C LEU A 40 -3.85 12.73 6.68
N LEU A 41 -4.69 13.55 6.04
CA LEU A 41 -6.03 13.14 5.60
C LEU A 41 -5.98 11.99 4.58
N LEU A 42 -5.07 12.07 3.60
CA LEU A 42 -4.90 11.03 2.59
C LEU A 42 -4.37 9.72 3.20
N LEU A 43 -3.42 9.80 4.13
CA LEU A 43 -2.92 8.62 4.82
C LEU A 43 -4.00 7.93 5.67
N ASP A 44 -4.84 8.72 6.35
CA ASP A 44 -5.98 8.22 7.14
C ASP A 44 -7.02 7.54 6.23
N MET A 45 -7.45 8.23 5.16
CA MET A 45 -8.43 7.71 4.20
C MET A 45 -7.96 6.39 3.54
N LEU A 46 -6.65 6.22 3.34
CA LEU A 46 -6.05 5.05 2.73
C LEU A 46 -5.65 3.96 3.74
N GLY A 47 -5.82 4.19 5.06
CA GLY A 47 -5.38 3.26 6.11
C GLY A 47 -3.88 2.99 6.05
N LEU A 48 -3.09 4.02 5.71
CA LEU A 48 -1.64 3.98 5.59
C LEU A 48 -0.96 4.65 6.78
N HIS A 49 -1.59 4.71 7.95
CA HIS A 49 -0.93 5.32 9.11
C HIS A 49 0.33 4.52 9.47
N PRO A 50 1.45 5.17 9.82
CA PRO A 50 2.67 4.47 10.24
C PRO A 50 2.43 3.52 11.42
N ASP A 51 1.53 3.89 12.33
CA ASP A 51 1.19 3.10 13.52
C ASP A 51 0.33 1.87 13.20
N ASP A 52 -0.24 1.78 12.00
CA ASP A 52 -1.02 0.62 11.55
C ASP A 52 -0.14 -0.53 11.05
N ASP A 53 1.18 -0.34 10.98
CA ASP A 53 2.06 -1.41 10.57
C ASP A 53 2.14 -2.47 11.67
N PRO A 54 1.95 -3.77 11.34
CA PRO A 54 2.15 -4.81 12.31
C PRO A 54 3.59 -4.73 12.83
N PRO A 55 3.83 -5.01 14.12
CA PRO A 55 5.18 -5.07 14.64
C PRO A 55 5.99 -6.01 13.76
N GLY A 56 7.03 -5.47 13.11
CA GLY A 56 7.87 -6.24 12.21
C GLY A 56 8.41 -7.49 12.92
N PRO A 57 8.76 -8.55 12.18
CA PRO A 57 9.28 -9.76 12.79
C PRO A 57 10.45 -9.40 13.71
N ALA A 58 10.31 -9.75 15.00
CA ALA A 58 11.39 -9.62 15.96
C ALA A 58 12.61 -10.34 15.39
N ARG A 59 13.65 -9.59 15.04
CA ARG A 59 14.93 -10.13 14.59
C ARG A 59 15.72 -10.63 15.79
#